data_AF-A0A292GS41-F1
#
_entry.id   AF-A0A292GS41-F1
#
_cell.length_a   1.000
_cell.length_b   1.000
_cell.length_c   1.000
_cell.angle_alpha   90.00
_cell.angle_beta   90.00
_cell.angle_gamma   90.00
#
_symmetry.space_group_name_H-M   'P 1'
#
loop_
_entity.id
_entity.type
_entity.pdbx_description
1 polymer ?
#
loop_
_entity_poly.entity_id
_entity_poly.type
_entity_poly.pdbx_seq_one_letter_code
_entity_poly.pdbx_strand_id
1 'polypeptide(L)'
;MLCACGSSTQAPAPSTAPTSYSIRKANLYAAIPNDICRSRNAAFLNELVQRVSAALPPGTSSFDFVDFQAVVPKNGKAASAVVQFRTSGPDGTPVTMYAAGSFDPKTCVVGPMTGGVGQGPQDPQATVTFKEQEI
;
A
#
# COMPACT_ATOMS: atom_id res chain seq x y z
N MET A 1 -34.86 -18.32 -24.85
CA MET A 1 -34.61 -17.31 -23.80
C MET A 1 -34.03 -18.05 -22.60
N LEU A 2 -32.71 -18.00 -22.39
CA LEU A 2 -32.07 -18.60 -21.22
C LEU A 2 -31.63 -17.48 -20.27
N CYS A 3 -32.17 -17.53 -19.05
CA CYS A 3 -31.96 -16.54 -17.99
C CYS A 3 -30.51 -16.53 -17.51
N ALA A 4 -29.94 -15.34 -17.48
CA ALA A 4 -28.77 -15.03 -16.67
C ALA A 4 -29.13 -15.11 -15.18
N CYS A 5 -28.36 -15.87 -14.40
CA CYS A 5 -28.26 -15.69 -12.95
C CYS A 5 -26.78 -15.53 -12.61
N GLY A 6 -26.29 -14.31 -12.83
CA GLY A 6 -25.03 -13.85 -12.24
C GLY A 6 -25.28 -13.60 -10.77
N SER A 7 -24.87 -14.53 -9.91
CA SER A 7 -24.78 -14.31 -8.48
C SER A 7 -23.66 -13.31 -8.21
N SER A 8 -23.97 -12.02 -8.32
CA SER A 8 -23.12 -10.95 -7.84
C SER A 8 -23.09 -11.08 -6.33
N THR A 9 -22.10 -11.81 -5.80
CA THR A 9 -21.81 -11.83 -4.38
C THR A 9 -21.30 -10.43 -4.04
N GLN A 10 -22.22 -9.55 -3.66
CA GLN A 10 -21.89 -8.19 -3.27
C GLN A 10 -20.98 -8.30 -2.06
N ALA A 11 -19.70 -7.94 -2.25
CA ALA A 11 -18.74 -7.92 -1.17
C ALA A 11 -19.31 -7.05 -0.04
N PRO A 12 -19.20 -7.48 1.23
CA PRO A 12 -19.75 -6.71 2.34
C PRO A 12 -19.17 -5.29 2.31
N ALA A 13 -20.04 -4.30 2.51
CA ALA A 13 -19.63 -2.91 2.56
C ALA A 13 -18.53 -2.73 3.60
N PRO A 14 -17.51 -1.88 3.34
CA PRO A 14 -16.43 -1.66 4.29
C PRO A 14 -16.99 -1.16 5.63
N SER A 15 -16.40 -1.60 6.74
CA SER A 15 -16.68 -0.97 8.03
C SER A 15 -16.47 0.54 7.94
N THR A 16 -17.29 1.32 8.62
CA THR A 16 -17.19 2.79 8.65
C THR A 16 -16.05 3.28 9.55
N ALA A 17 -15.52 2.42 10.42
CA ALA A 17 -14.35 2.70 11.26
C ALA A 17 -13.40 1.48 11.39
N PRO A 18 -12.75 1.03 10.31
CA PRO A 18 -11.71 0.00 10.36
C PRO A 18 -10.52 0.47 11.19
N THR A 19 -10.06 -0.36 12.12
CA THR A 19 -8.80 -0.16 12.85
C THR A 19 -7.57 -0.55 12.04
N SER A 20 -7.78 -1.25 10.93
CA SER A 20 -6.75 -1.58 9.96
C SER A 20 -7.35 -1.71 8.56
N TYR A 21 -6.51 -1.47 7.57
CA TYR A 21 -6.83 -1.59 6.15
C TYR A 21 -5.73 -2.40 5.51
N SER A 22 -6.08 -3.34 4.63
CA SER A 22 -5.10 -4.08 3.84
C SER A 22 -5.58 -4.24 2.41
N ILE A 23 -4.69 -3.93 1.46
CA ILE A 23 -4.91 -4.14 0.03
C ILE A 23 -3.78 -5.03 -0.47
N ARG A 24 -4.11 -6.26 -0.87
CA ARG A 24 -3.15 -7.21 -1.44
C ARG A 24 -3.02 -7.01 -2.95
N LYS A 25 -1.93 -7.49 -3.55
CA LYS A 25 -1.69 -7.47 -5.00
C LYS A 25 -2.90 -7.89 -5.85
N ALA A 26 -3.59 -8.97 -5.48
CA ALA A 26 -4.78 -9.45 -6.21
C ALA A 26 -5.92 -8.43 -6.29
N ASN A 27 -5.96 -7.50 -5.33
CA ASN A 27 -6.99 -6.47 -5.26
C ASN A 27 -6.58 -5.18 -5.98
N LEU A 28 -5.32 -5.04 -6.43
CA LEU A 28 -4.79 -3.82 -7.03
C LEU A 28 -5.63 -3.35 -8.23
N TYR A 29 -6.06 -4.29 -9.08
CA TYR A 29 -6.85 -4.04 -10.29
C TYR A 29 -8.30 -4.53 -10.19
N ALA A 30 -8.82 -4.70 -8.96
CA ALA A 30 -10.21 -5.09 -8.78
C ALA A 30 -11.14 -4.03 -9.40
N ALA A 31 -12.03 -4.47 -10.30
CA ALA A 31 -12.98 -3.59 -10.99
C ALA A 31 -13.93 -2.85 -10.03
N ILE A 32 -14.21 -3.45 -8.86
CA ILE A 32 -14.98 -2.83 -7.79
C ILE A 32 -14.13 -2.88 -6.51
N PRO A 33 -13.43 -1.79 -6.17
CA PRO A 33 -12.65 -1.71 -4.94
C PRO A 33 -13.57 -1.78 -3.72
N ASN A 34 -13.22 -2.64 -2.75
CA ASN A 34 -13.94 -2.74 -1.48
C ASN A 34 -13.17 -2.10 -0.32
N ASP A 35 -12.52 -0.95 -0.58
CA ASP A 35 -11.80 -0.18 0.44
C ASP A 35 -12.11 1.32 0.35
N ILE A 36 -12.06 1.98 1.51
CA ILE A 36 -12.54 3.36 1.68
C ILE A 36 -11.71 4.39 0.90
N CYS A 37 -10.45 4.08 0.61
CA CYS A 37 -9.57 5.02 -0.07
C CYS A 37 -9.75 4.97 -1.57
N ARG A 38 -9.91 3.80 -2.16
CA ARG A 38 -10.21 3.69 -3.59
C ARG A 38 -11.65 4.05 -3.95
N SER A 39 -12.58 3.99 -3.00
CA SER A 39 -13.94 4.53 -3.21
C SER A 39 -13.97 6.06 -3.26
N ARG A 40 -13.01 6.74 -2.60
CA ARG A 40 -12.85 8.21 -2.63
C ARG A 40 -11.98 8.68 -3.80
N ASN A 41 -10.86 8.01 -4.03
CA ASN A 41 -9.94 8.27 -5.13
C ASN A 41 -9.51 6.93 -5.74
N ALA A 42 -10.07 6.59 -6.90
CA ALA A 42 -9.76 5.33 -7.60
C ALA A 42 -8.26 5.21 -7.95
N ALA A 43 -7.55 6.33 -8.11
CA ALA A 43 -6.12 6.36 -8.43
C ALA A 43 -5.20 6.23 -7.20
N PHE A 44 -5.74 6.29 -5.97
CA PHE A 44 -4.99 6.35 -4.71
C PHE A 44 -3.78 5.40 -4.65
N LEU A 45 -4.00 4.11 -4.92
CA LEU A 45 -2.95 3.10 -4.76
C LEU A 45 -1.92 3.17 -5.89
N ASN A 46 -2.34 3.55 -7.11
CA ASN A 46 -1.42 3.73 -8.23
C ASN A 46 -0.51 4.95 -8.02
N GLU A 47 -1.07 6.07 -7.58
CA GLU A 47 -0.32 7.28 -7.23
C GLU A 47 0.69 7.01 -6.11
N LEU A 48 0.29 6.26 -5.08
CA LEU A 48 1.17 5.85 -4.00
C LEU A 48 2.32 4.96 -4.48
N VAL A 49 2.03 3.96 -5.33
CA VAL A 49 3.07 3.09 -5.91
C VAL A 49 4.05 3.89 -6.76
N GLN A 50 3.56 4.84 -7.56
CA GLN A 50 4.41 5.72 -8.38
C GLN A 50 5.33 6.59 -7.52
N ARG A 51 4.80 7.19 -6.44
CA ARG A 51 5.59 7.97 -5.47
C ARG A 51 6.70 7.13 -4.84
N VAL A 52 6.38 5.93 -4.36
CA VAL A 52 7.39 5.02 -3.76
C VAL A 52 8.41 4.59 -4.79
N SER A 53 7.99 4.24 -6.01
CA SER A 53 8.89 3.83 -7.09
C SER A 53 9.86 4.94 -7.50
N ALA A 54 9.43 6.21 -7.48
CA ALA A 54 10.27 7.36 -7.82
C ALA A 54 11.32 7.67 -6.74
N ALA A 55 11.08 7.27 -5.49
CA ALA A 55 11.99 7.47 -4.37
C ALA A 55 13.02 6.34 -4.20
N LEU A 56 12.98 5.29 -5.03
CA LEU A 56 13.88 4.15 -4.87
C LEU A 56 15.35 4.52 -5.16
N PRO A 57 16.32 3.86 -4.48
CA PRO A 57 17.73 4.09 -4.72
C PRO A 57 18.13 3.84 -6.19
N PRO A 58 19.09 4.60 -6.74
CA PRO A 58 19.62 4.34 -8.08
C PRO A 58 20.10 2.89 -8.23
N GLY A 59 19.84 2.29 -9.40
CA GLY A 59 20.19 0.89 -9.67
C GLY A 59 19.14 -0.13 -9.23
N THR A 60 18.10 0.26 -8.48
CA THR A 60 16.95 -0.63 -8.32
C THR A 60 16.18 -0.75 -9.63
N SER A 61 15.71 -1.95 -9.94
CA SER A 61 14.88 -2.22 -11.12
C SER A 61 13.73 -3.13 -10.75
N SER A 62 12.63 -3.05 -11.52
CA SER A 62 11.34 -3.69 -11.23
C SER A 62 10.64 -3.18 -9.97
N PHE A 63 9.32 -3.24 -9.96
CA PHE A 63 8.51 -2.95 -8.79
C PHE A 63 7.35 -3.94 -8.76
N ASP A 64 7.43 -4.93 -7.90
CA ASP A 64 6.35 -5.88 -7.68
C ASP A 64 5.64 -5.59 -6.36
N PHE A 65 4.49 -4.92 -6.44
CA PHE A 65 3.63 -4.63 -5.29
C PHE A 65 3.18 -5.93 -4.61
N VAL A 66 3.38 -6.03 -3.30
CA VAL A 66 2.94 -7.17 -2.49
C VAL A 66 1.67 -6.80 -1.74
N ASP A 67 1.75 -5.80 -0.88
CA ASP A 67 0.62 -5.31 -0.11
C ASP A 67 0.74 -3.84 0.31
N PHE A 68 -0.40 -3.29 0.70
CA PHE A 68 -0.53 -2.06 1.43
C PHE A 68 -1.25 -2.38 2.73
N GLN A 69 -0.74 -1.88 3.85
CA GLN A 69 -1.35 -2.00 5.16
C GLN A 69 -1.41 -0.63 5.82
N ALA A 70 -2.56 -0.27 6.37
CA ALA A 70 -2.68 0.89 7.24
C ALA A 70 -3.24 0.49 8.59
N VAL A 71 -2.67 1.03 9.66
CA VAL A 71 -3.13 0.82 11.04
C VAL A 71 -3.70 2.14 11.56
N VAL A 72 -4.93 2.10 12.07
CA VAL A 72 -5.63 3.24 12.67
C VAL A 72 -5.93 2.91 14.14
N PRO A 73 -5.02 3.29 15.06
CA PRO A 73 -5.17 2.99 16.48
C PRO A 73 -6.39 3.68 17.09
N LYS A 74 -7.14 2.97 17.94
CA LYS A 74 -8.28 3.56 18.69
C LYS A 74 -7.87 4.51 19.82
N ASN A 75 -6.59 4.51 20.21
CA ASN A 75 -6.07 5.28 21.35
C ASN A 75 -5.56 6.69 20.98
N GLY A 76 -5.96 7.21 19.81
CA GLY A 76 -5.55 8.54 19.34
C GLY A 76 -4.08 8.63 18.87
N LYS A 77 -3.33 7.53 18.85
CA LYS A 77 -2.01 7.49 18.23
C LYS A 77 -2.10 7.75 16.73
N ALA A 78 -1.05 8.33 16.17
CA ALA A 78 -0.94 8.56 14.74
C ALA A 78 -1.11 7.25 13.96
N ALA A 79 -1.96 7.30 12.94
CA ALA A 79 -2.12 6.19 12.01
C ALA A 79 -0.92 6.13 11.06
N SER A 80 -0.56 4.91 10.65
CA SER A 80 0.60 4.64 9.81
C SER A 80 0.21 3.74 8.64
N ALA A 81 0.81 3.98 7.49
CA ALA A 81 0.73 3.13 6.32
C ALA A 81 2.09 2.47 6.04
N VAL A 82 2.05 1.24 5.53
CA VAL A 82 3.19 0.47 5.06
C VAL A 82 2.83 -0.09 3.68
N VAL A 83 3.71 0.11 2.70
CA VAL A 83 3.67 -0.57 1.39
C VAL A 83 4.80 -1.58 1.40
N GLN A 84 4.50 -2.86 1.16
CA GLN A 84 5.49 -3.89 0.91
C GLN A 84 5.58 -4.19 -0.58
N PHE A 85 6.80 -4.34 -1.08
CA PHE A 85 7.05 -4.63 -2.48
C PHE A 85 8.34 -5.43 -2.65
N ARG A 86 8.52 -6.03 -3.82
CA ARG A 86 9.77 -6.66 -4.24
C ARG A 86 10.39 -5.86 -5.38
N THR A 87 11.71 -5.79 -5.38
CA THR A 87 12.53 -5.16 -6.42
C THR A 87 13.70 -6.08 -6.73
N SER A 88 14.42 -5.81 -7.81
CA SER A 88 15.80 -6.25 -8.00
C SER A 88 16.74 -5.16 -7.51
N GLY A 89 17.72 -5.53 -6.68
CA GLY A 89 18.79 -4.64 -6.24
C GLY A 89 19.75 -4.28 -7.38
N PRO A 90 20.76 -3.43 -7.12
CA PRO A 90 21.75 -3.02 -8.13
C PRO A 90 22.54 -4.18 -8.76
N ASP A 91 22.64 -5.30 -8.06
CA ASP A 91 23.27 -6.55 -8.50
C ASP A 91 22.31 -7.51 -9.21
N GLY A 92 21.05 -7.11 -9.38
CA GLY A 92 19.97 -7.92 -9.96
C GLY A 92 19.29 -8.88 -8.98
N THR A 93 19.78 -8.98 -7.73
CA THR A 93 19.24 -9.91 -6.73
C THR A 93 17.83 -9.47 -6.30
N PRO A 94 16.85 -10.38 -6.20
CA PRO A 94 15.54 -10.04 -5.66
C PRO A 94 15.63 -9.63 -4.18
N VAL A 95 15.04 -8.49 -3.85
CA VAL A 95 15.00 -7.92 -2.49
C VAL A 95 13.56 -7.60 -2.11
N THR A 96 13.20 -7.92 -0.85
CA THR A 96 11.95 -7.45 -0.26
C THR A 96 12.19 -6.10 0.39
N MET A 97 11.35 -5.13 0.04
CA MET A 97 11.42 -3.77 0.55
C MET A 97 10.08 -3.34 1.12
N TYR A 98 10.15 -2.28 1.92
CA TYR A 98 8.99 -1.59 2.46
C TYR A 98 9.14 -0.08 2.32
N ALA A 99 8.00 0.62 2.33
CA ALA A 99 7.91 2.06 2.51
C ALA A 99 6.86 2.33 3.60
N ALA A 100 7.19 3.13 4.61
CA ALA A 100 6.29 3.45 5.71
C ALA A 100 6.15 4.97 5.90
N GLY A 101 4.95 5.42 6.23
CA GLY A 101 4.63 6.83 6.41
C GLY A 101 3.41 7.04 7.30
N SER A 102 3.11 8.30 7.61
CA SER A 102 1.87 8.67 8.28
C SER A 102 0.67 8.42 7.36
N PHE A 103 -0.48 8.13 7.95
CA PHE A 103 -1.73 7.91 7.21
C PHE A 103 -2.86 8.71 7.84
N ASP A 104 -3.59 9.48 7.03
CA ASP A 104 -4.85 10.09 7.44
C ASP A 104 -6.03 9.29 6.86
N PRO A 105 -6.76 8.52 7.69
CA PRO A 105 -7.92 7.74 7.21
C PRO A 105 -9.12 8.61 6.80
N LYS A 106 -9.19 9.88 7.23
CA LYS A 106 -10.29 10.79 6.86
C LYS A 106 -10.13 11.31 5.44
N THR A 107 -8.90 11.57 5.02
CA THR A 107 -8.59 12.11 3.69
C THR A 107 -7.98 11.06 2.76
N CYS A 108 -7.62 9.89 3.27
CA CYS A 108 -6.86 8.86 2.55
C CYS A 108 -5.53 9.38 2.00
N VAL A 109 -4.89 10.29 2.73
CA VAL A 109 -3.57 10.80 2.38
C VAL A 109 -2.51 9.99 3.13
N VAL A 110 -1.50 9.54 2.39
CA VAL A 110 -0.26 8.97 2.94
C VAL A 110 0.80 10.07 2.86
N GLY A 111 1.39 10.41 4.01
CA GLY A 111 2.47 11.39 4.09
C GLY A 111 3.75 10.92 3.39
N PRO A 112 4.85 11.69 3.49
CA PRO A 112 6.14 11.28 2.96
C PRO A 112 6.55 9.91 3.52
N MET A 113 7.00 9.01 2.64
CA MET A 113 7.41 7.67 3.06
C MET A 113 8.92 7.56 3.24
N THR A 114 9.32 6.82 4.28
CA THR A 114 10.69 6.34 4.47
C THR A 114 10.68 4.83 4.32
N GLY A 115 11.67 4.27 3.65
CA GLY A 115 11.66 2.85 3.34
C GLY A 115 13.03 2.25 3.19
N GLY A 116 13.04 0.94 2.99
CA GLY A 116 14.25 0.21 2.66
C GLY A 116 14.03 -1.30 2.66
N VAL A 117 15.10 -2.05 2.93
CA VAL A 117 15.08 -3.52 2.88
C VAL A 117 14.40 -4.07 4.13
N GLY A 118 13.57 -5.10 3.97
CA GLY A 118 12.87 -5.79 5.07
C GLY A 118 11.35 -5.84 4.89
N GLN A 119 10.65 -6.39 5.89
CA GLN A 119 9.20 -6.57 5.84
C GLN A 119 8.39 -5.37 6.36
N GLY A 120 9.04 -4.38 6.95
CA GLY A 120 8.38 -3.22 7.52
C GLY A 120 9.19 -2.59 8.66
N PRO A 121 8.74 -1.47 9.23
CA PRO A 121 9.47 -0.75 10.28
C PRO A 121 9.57 -1.51 11.61
N GLN A 122 8.82 -2.60 11.78
CA GLN A 122 8.85 -3.45 12.98
C GLN A 122 9.73 -4.69 12.82
N ASP A 123 10.24 -4.95 11.61
CA ASP A 123 11.15 -6.06 11.35
C ASP A 123 12.54 -5.71 11.93
N PRO A 124 13.11 -6.52 12.84
CA PRO A 124 14.41 -6.23 13.44
C PRO A 124 15.57 -6.26 12.44
N GLN A 125 15.38 -6.82 11.24
CA GLN A 125 16.35 -6.81 10.14
C GLN A 125 16.10 -5.66 9.15
N ALA A 126 15.07 -4.84 9.36
CA ALA A 126 14.76 -3.75 8.45
C ALA A 126 15.88 -2.70 8.45
N THR A 127 16.30 -2.32 7.24
CA THR A 127 17.29 -1.26 7.04
C THR A 127 16.67 -0.18 6.17
N VAL A 128 16.65 1.06 6.67
CA VAL A 128 16.19 2.22 5.89
C VAL A 128 17.26 2.56 4.83
N THR A 129 16.85 2.62 3.57
CA THR A 129 17.74 2.91 2.43
C THR A 129 17.27 4.06 1.56
N PHE A 130 16.04 4.56 1.74
CA PHE A 130 15.54 5.72 1.02
C PHE A 130 14.53 6.54 1.83
N LYS A 131 14.38 7.80 1.42
CA LYS A 131 13.37 8.73 1.91
C LYS A 131 12.75 9.42 0.71
N GLU A 132 11.43 9.44 0.66
CA GLU A 132 10.70 10.27 -0.27
C GLU A 132 10.94 11.75 0.07
N GLN A 133 11.21 12.56 -0.95
CA GLN A 133 11.33 14.00 -0.78
C GLN A 133 9.93 14.63 -0.73
N GLU A 134 9.72 15.59 0.18
CA GLU A 134 8.52 16.45 0.10
C GLU A 134 8.59 17.24 -1.20
N ILE A 135 7.57 17.10 -2.04
CA ILE A 135 7.39 17.86 -3.28
C ILE A 135 6.73 19.20 -2.95
#